data_AF-A0A2T2XI94-F1
#
_entry.id   AF-A0A2T2XI94-F1
#
_cell.length_a   1.000
_cell.length_b   1.000
_cell.length_c   1.000
_cell.angle_alpha   90.00
_cell.angle_beta   90.00
_cell.angle_gamma   90.00
#
_symmetry.space_group_name_H-M   'P 1'
#
loop_
_entity.id
_entity.type
_entity.pdbx_description
1 polymer ?
#
loop_
_entity_poly.entity_id
_entity_poly.type
_entity_poly.pdbx_seq_one_letter_code
_entity_poly.pdbx_strand_id
1 'polypeptide(L)'
;MEPMEIPVVKGGTKVATSRVFERDPDTVRDEDLREAIWELGREGEWIVQPVPEPYYLAPTKYGRMKKIPLEHTWHHKSCGQCGHIPGYSTSIFWLNRLLGYDYFDPRDQTSCTAWNYYASATSNQVAQAAVAMRNFSAAYESGYFPLIHCGTSFGHYKEVRHELVHDANLRRQVRAIMDKLGRPFVMPEEIVHYSEWMYAVRDELKNRVQYDLSNITATVHPACHYYKLQTGDAIYDPEIYGGQRTAAVTGVVQTLGANVADYSSWYDCCGFGFRHILVQRDFTRSFATLRKIEVMKAEANPDVVLTHDTGCVTSLDKSQFAAQAHDRNVGVPVMSESQFAAIAVGAHPFRVAQLHWHSVDYRPLLSKMGIDPEKAWAEFQGDLDQIKSGQMEFMTWEHVL
;
A
#
# COMPACT_ATOMS: atom_id res chain seq x y z
N MET A 1 30.68 24.81 -20.31
CA MET A 1 29.48 24.42 -19.54
C MET A 1 29.80 24.75 -18.11
N GLU A 2 29.21 25.81 -17.57
CA GLU A 2 29.37 26.14 -16.15
C GLU A 2 28.84 24.97 -15.30
N PRO A 3 29.50 24.65 -14.17
CA PRO A 3 29.01 23.63 -13.28
C PRO A 3 27.67 24.10 -12.69
N MET A 4 26.59 23.35 -12.96
CA MET A 4 25.33 23.53 -12.24
C MET A 4 25.60 23.38 -10.74
N GLU A 5 25.35 24.43 -9.98
CA GLU A 5 25.24 24.35 -8.53
C GLU A 5 24.14 23.34 -8.19
N ILE A 6 24.55 22.18 -7.67
CA ILE A 6 23.63 21.18 -7.11
C ILE A 6 23.01 21.82 -5.88
N PRO A 7 21.67 22.00 -5.80
CA PRO A 7 21.03 22.55 -4.62
C PRO A 7 21.36 21.65 -3.42
N VAL A 8 21.97 22.26 -2.40
CA VAL A 8 22.15 21.62 -1.09
C VAL A 8 20.78 21.16 -0.61
N VAL A 9 20.66 19.85 -0.39
CA VAL A 9 19.47 19.18 0.16
C VAL A 9 19.06 19.89 1.44
N LYS A 10 17.94 20.64 1.38
CA LYS A 10 17.30 21.17 2.57
C LYS A 10 16.67 20.00 3.31
N GLY A 11 17.07 19.77 4.55
CA GLY A 11 16.41 18.82 5.44
C GLY A 11 14.90 19.09 5.50
N GLY A 12 14.11 18.01 5.56
CA GLY A 12 12.67 18.03 5.78
C GLY A 12 11.89 19.07 4.98
N THR A 13 11.48 18.74 3.75
CA THR A 13 10.59 19.63 3.00
C THR A 13 9.21 19.72 3.67
N LYS A 14 8.96 20.79 4.43
CA LYS A 14 7.68 21.51 4.28
C LYS A 14 7.68 21.98 2.83
N VAL A 15 6.84 21.37 1.98
CA VAL A 15 6.64 21.88 0.61
C VAL A 15 6.28 23.35 0.77
N ALA A 16 7.12 24.25 0.25
CA ALA A 16 6.86 25.68 0.25
C ALA A 16 5.75 25.96 -0.77
N THR A 17 4.52 25.57 -0.41
CA THR A 17 3.31 25.95 -1.11
C THR A 17 2.66 27.07 -0.32
N SER A 18 2.43 28.21 -0.96
CA SER A 18 1.55 29.26 -0.42
C SER A 18 0.08 28.83 -0.43
N ARG A 19 -0.25 27.72 -1.11
CA ARG A 19 -1.60 27.14 -1.15
C ARG A 19 -1.77 26.17 0.01
N VAL A 20 -2.49 26.61 1.03
CA VAL A 20 -3.08 25.75 2.06
C VAL A 20 -4.42 25.25 1.51
N PHE A 21 -4.71 23.96 1.61
CA PHE A 21 -6.06 23.47 1.31
C PHE A 21 -6.94 23.73 2.52
N GLU A 22 -7.84 24.71 2.44
CA GLU A 22 -8.89 24.84 3.44
C GLU A 22 -9.92 23.73 3.20
N ARG A 23 -10.21 22.98 4.27
CA ARG A 23 -11.21 21.92 4.22
C ARG A 23 -12.58 22.56 4.09
N ASP A 24 -13.19 22.36 2.94
CA ASP A 24 -14.55 22.81 2.69
C ASP A 24 -15.42 21.61 2.30
N PRO A 25 -16.34 21.15 3.17
CA PRO A 25 -17.33 20.13 2.86
C PRO A 25 -18.18 20.46 1.63
N ASP A 26 -18.37 21.74 1.29
CA ASP A 26 -19.16 22.18 0.14
C ASP A 26 -18.37 22.03 -1.19
N THR A 27 -17.07 21.75 -1.13
CA THR A 27 -16.20 21.49 -2.30
C THR A 27 -16.01 20.01 -2.61
N VAL A 28 -16.69 19.14 -1.86
CA VAL A 28 -16.68 17.69 -2.07
C VAL A 28 -17.14 17.39 -3.49
N ARG A 29 -16.28 16.74 -4.27
CA ARG A 29 -16.60 16.28 -5.62
C ARG A 29 -17.08 14.83 -5.66
N ASP A 30 -16.72 14.06 -4.65
CA ASP A 30 -17.01 12.63 -4.58
C ASP A 30 -18.22 12.42 -3.68
N GLU A 31 -19.21 11.65 -4.12
CA GLU A 31 -20.39 11.35 -3.29
C GLU A 31 -20.01 10.61 -2.00
N ASP A 32 -20.60 11.02 -0.87
CA ASP A 32 -20.49 10.30 0.40
C ASP A 32 -21.56 9.19 0.49
N LEU A 33 -21.15 7.97 0.16
CA LEU A 33 -22.04 6.82 0.09
C LEU A 33 -22.42 6.20 1.45
N ARG A 34 -21.90 6.71 2.58
CA ARG A 34 -22.07 6.04 3.88
C ARG A 34 -23.52 5.91 4.30
N GLU A 35 -24.28 7.00 4.20
CA GLU A 35 -25.70 6.96 4.59
C GLU A 35 -26.48 6.03 3.66
N ALA A 36 -26.19 6.06 2.35
CA ALA A 36 -26.80 5.15 1.39
C ALA A 36 -26.48 3.67 1.69
N ILE A 37 -25.27 3.36 2.17
CA ILE A 37 -24.91 2.00 2.59
C ILE A 37 -25.75 1.54 3.77
N TRP A 38 -25.94 2.40 4.77
CA TRP A 38 -26.75 2.08 5.94
C TRP A 38 -28.25 2.02 5.62
N GLU A 39 -28.76 2.89 4.74
CA GLU A 39 -30.15 2.85 4.28
C GLU A 39 -30.44 1.53 3.55
N LEU A 40 -29.60 1.15 2.58
CA LEU A 40 -29.71 -0.16 1.92
C LEU A 40 -29.60 -1.32 2.91
N GLY A 41 -28.80 -1.16 3.97
CA GLY A 41 -28.76 -2.11 5.08
C GLY A 41 -30.10 -2.23 5.82
N ARG A 42 -30.74 -1.10 6.14
CA ARG A 42 -32.06 -1.05 6.80
C ARG A 42 -33.17 -1.61 5.91
N GLU A 43 -33.08 -1.41 4.60
CA GLU A 43 -33.99 -1.99 3.60
C GLU A 43 -33.80 -3.50 3.39
N GLY A 44 -32.77 -4.11 4.02
CA GLY A 44 -32.47 -5.54 3.88
C GLY A 44 -31.74 -5.89 2.58
N GLU A 45 -31.21 -4.90 1.87
CA GLU A 45 -30.43 -5.10 0.66
C GLU A 45 -29.03 -5.65 0.97
N TRP A 46 -28.47 -5.49 2.15
CA TRP A 46 -27.28 -6.25 2.55
C TRP A 46 -27.09 -6.17 4.05
N ILE A 47 -26.16 -6.98 4.55
CA ILE A 47 -25.63 -6.80 5.90
C ILE A 47 -24.56 -5.71 5.83
N VAL A 48 -24.65 -4.70 6.68
CA VAL A 48 -23.55 -3.74 6.88
C VAL A 48 -22.65 -4.25 7.98
N GLN A 49 -21.37 -4.46 7.69
CA GLN A 49 -20.37 -4.83 8.70
C GLN A 49 -19.72 -3.56 9.27
N PRO A 50 -19.99 -3.16 10.53
CA PRO A 50 -19.39 -1.97 11.12
C PRO A 50 -17.89 -2.13 11.34
N VAL A 51 -17.16 -1.02 11.40
CA VAL A 51 -15.74 -1.04 11.79
C VAL A 51 -15.63 -1.46 13.26
N PRO A 52 -14.81 -2.46 13.61
CA PRO A 52 -14.63 -2.89 14.99
C PRO A 52 -13.86 -1.85 15.80
N GLU A 53 -14.16 -1.77 17.10
CA GLU A 53 -13.34 -1.08 18.09
C GLU A 53 -12.19 -1.99 18.55
N PRO A 54 -11.02 -1.43 18.91
CA PRO A 54 -10.66 -0.01 18.81
C PRO A 54 -10.35 0.41 17.37
N TYR A 55 -10.76 1.63 17.00
CA TYR A 55 -10.37 2.26 15.74
C TYR A 55 -9.71 3.63 15.93
N TYR A 56 -8.91 4.01 14.94
CA TYR A 56 -8.37 5.36 14.78
C TYR A 56 -9.26 6.19 13.86
N LEU A 57 -9.42 7.48 14.18
CA LEU A 57 -10.12 8.44 13.33
C LEU A 57 -9.10 9.18 12.45
N ALA A 58 -9.02 8.79 11.19
CA ALA A 58 -8.11 9.38 10.21
C ALA A 58 -8.74 10.56 9.46
N PRO A 59 -8.01 11.68 9.30
CA PRO A 59 -8.52 12.81 8.54
C PRO A 59 -8.52 12.53 7.03
N THR A 60 -9.62 12.85 6.35
CA THR A 60 -9.68 12.86 4.88
C THR A 60 -9.64 14.27 4.32
N LYS A 61 -9.60 14.38 2.98
CA LYS A 61 -9.41 15.65 2.27
C LYS A 61 -10.45 16.71 2.64
N TYR A 62 -11.71 16.33 2.72
CA TYR A 62 -12.83 17.26 2.91
C TYR A 62 -13.31 17.33 4.37
N GLY A 63 -12.47 16.92 5.33
CA GLY A 63 -12.75 17.05 6.76
C GLY A 63 -13.58 15.92 7.37
N ARG A 64 -13.95 14.90 6.59
CA ARG A 64 -14.50 13.66 7.16
C ARG A 64 -13.43 12.93 7.97
N MET A 65 -13.85 12.37 9.10
CA MET A 65 -13.05 11.42 9.86
C MET A 65 -13.43 10.00 9.43
N LYS A 66 -12.44 9.26 8.92
CA LYS A 66 -12.59 7.87 8.50
C LYS A 66 -12.18 6.95 9.64
N LYS A 67 -12.99 5.93 9.94
CA LYS A 67 -12.65 4.92 10.95
C LYS A 67 -11.69 3.88 10.36
N ILE A 68 -10.56 3.67 11.03
CA ILE A 68 -9.54 2.69 10.65
C ILE A 68 -9.41 1.70 11.81
N PRO A 69 -9.84 0.43 11.67
CA PRO A 69 -9.73 -0.55 12.74
C PRO A 69 -8.25 -0.79 13.07
N LEU A 70 -7.90 -0.83 14.35
CA LEU A 70 -6.52 -1.10 14.78
C LEU A 70 -6.23 -2.61 14.81
N GLU A 71 -7.23 -3.41 15.17
CA GLU A 71 -7.16 -4.86 15.28
C GLU A 71 -8.44 -5.52 14.74
N HIS A 72 -8.52 -6.84 14.90
CA HIS A 72 -9.59 -7.69 14.37
C HIS A 72 -9.74 -7.58 12.85
N THR A 73 -8.61 -7.51 12.14
CA THR A 73 -8.55 -7.32 10.68
C THR A 73 -8.39 -8.63 9.90
N TRP A 74 -9.11 -8.74 8.78
CA TRP A 74 -8.99 -9.81 7.78
C TRP A 74 -8.08 -9.34 6.65
N HIS A 75 -6.93 -9.96 6.47
CA HIS A 75 -5.89 -9.44 5.57
C HIS A 75 -6.13 -9.89 4.13
N HIS A 76 -6.75 -9.02 3.33
CA HIS A 76 -6.91 -9.23 1.89
C HIS A 76 -5.57 -9.01 1.18
N LYS A 77 -4.79 -10.08 1.03
CA LYS A 77 -3.47 -10.04 0.39
C LYS A 77 -3.59 -9.84 -1.11
N SER A 78 -2.67 -9.07 -1.69
CA SER A 78 -2.54 -8.93 -3.15
C SER A 78 -2.00 -10.21 -3.77
N CYS A 79 -2.54 -10.61 -4.93
CA CYS A 79 -1.93 -11.68 -5.73
C CYS A 79 -0.48 -11.35 -6.13
N GLY A 80 -0.18 -10.07 -6.38
CA GLY A 80 1.17 -9.64 -6.70
C GLY A 80 2.10 -9.70 -5.48
N GLN A 81 1.62 -9.40 -4.26
CA GLN A 81 2.45 -9.45 -3.05
C GLN A 81 2.89 -10.89 -2.83
N CYS A 82 1.92 -11.81 -2.78
CA CYS A 82 2.21 -13.22 -2.56
C CYS A 82 3.10 -13.83 -3.65
N GLY A 83 2.95 -13.39 -4.91
CA GLY A 83 3.67 -13.99 -6.05
C GLY A 83 4.99 -13.34 -6.43
N HIS A 84 5.19 -12.04 -6.14
CA HIS A 84 6.35 -11.29 -6.64
C HIS A 84 7.16 -10.59 -5.54
N ILE A 85 6.49 -10.10 -4.48
CA ILE A 85 7.11 -9.31 -3.41
C ILE A 85 6.55 -9.76 -2.04
N PRO A 86 6.80 -11.02 -1.63
CA PRO A 86 6.21 -11.59 -0.41
C PRO A 86 6.58 -10.83 0.86
N GLY A 87 7.80 -10.25 0.88
CA GLY A 87 8.31 -9.37 1.93
C GLY A 87 7.37 -8.23 2.33
N TYR A 88 6.52 -7.80 1.40
CA TYR A 88 5.51 -6.78 1.63
C TYR A 88 4.43 -7.26 2.61
N SER A 89 3.73 -8.36 2.30
CA SER A 89 2.69 -8.88 3.19
C SER A 89 3.25 -9.39 4.52
N THR A 90 4.43 -10.03 4.50
CA THR A 90 5.07 -10.52 5.73
C THR A 90 5.45 -9.38 6.67
N SER A 91 5.85 -8.21 6.14
CA SER A 91 6.10 -7.02 6.96
C SER A 91 4.84 -6.52 7.65
N ILE A 92 3.69 -6.48 6.94
CA ILE A 92 2.41 -6.09 7.54
C ILE A 92 2.02 -7.06 8.67
N PHE A 93 2.14 -8.37 8.44
CA PHE A 93 1.84 -9.38 9.47
C PHE A 93 2.78 -9.32 10.66
N TRP A 94 4.08 -9.09 10.41
CA TRP A 94 5.07 -8.96 11.46
C TRP A 94 4.80 -7.71 12.32
N LEU A 95 4.42 -6.59 11.71
CA LEU A 95 4.06 -5.36 12.43
C LEU A 95 2.80 -5.56 13.30
N ASN A 96 1.78 -6.28 12.81
CA ASN A 96 0.60 -6.60 13.63
C ASN A 96 1.00 -7.42 14.87
N ARG A 97 1.87 -8.43 14.70
CA ARG A 97 2.38 -9.23 15.83
C ARG A 97 3.24 -8.42 16.79
N LEU A 98 4.13 -7.56 16.29
CA LEU A 98 4.96 -6.68 17.12
C LEU A 98 4.11 -5.77 18.01
N LEU A 99 2.99 -5.28 17.48
CA LEU A 99 2.05 -4.42 18.21
C LEU A 99 1.07 -5.22 19.09
N GLY A 100 0.98 -6.55 18.90
CA GLY A 100 0.07 -7.42 19.64
C GLY A 100 -1.38 -7.34 19.17
N TYR A 101 -1.63 -6.88 17.95
CA TYR A 101 -2.98 -6.75 17.39
C TYR A 101 -3.51 -8.08 16.87
N ASP A 102 -4.79 -8.37 17.15
CA ASP A 102 -5.50 -9.52 16.60
C ASP A 102 -5.77 -9.32 15.10
N TYR A 103 -5.50 -10.35 14.30
CA TYR A 103 -5.78 -10.34 12.87
C TYR A 103 -5.87 -11.76 12.32
N PHE A 104 -6.48 -11.88 11.14
CA PHE A 104 -6.63 -13.13 10.42
C PHE A 104 -5.93 -13.10 9.06
N ASP A 105 -5.06 -14.08 8.83
CA ASP A 105 -4.43 -14.35 7.54
C ASP A 105 -5.21 -15.47 6.80
N PRO A 106 -6.07 -15.11 5.82
CA PRO A 106 -6.89 -16.09 5.13
C PRO A 106 -6.06 -17.02 4.23
N ARG A 107 -6.38 -18.32 4.30
CA ARG A 107 -5.78 -19.36 3.44
C ARG A 107 -6.55 -19.61 2.15
N ASP A 108 -7.81 -19.18 2.09
CA ASP A 108 -8.78 -19.47 1.01
C ASP A 108 -9.30 -18.20 0.30
N GLN A 109 -8.58 -17.09 0.45
CA GLN A 109 -8.87 -15.86 -0.28
C GLN A 109 -8.70 -16.05 -1.79
N THR A 110 -9.51 -15.35 -2.59
CA THR A 110 -9.35 -15.29 -4.05
C THR A 110 -8.67 -13.99 -4.47
N SER A 111 -8.28 -13.91 -5.75
CA SER A 111 -7.92 -12.64 -6.38
C SER A 111 -9.05 -11.61 -6.23
N CYS A 112 -8.70 -10.32 -6.27
CA CYS A 112 -9.66 -9.22 -6.40
C CYS A 112 -10.14 -8.99 -7.83
N THR A 113 -9.52 -9.66 -8.82
CA THR A 113 -9.72 -9.52 -10.27
C THR A 113 -9.49 -8.13 -10.88
N ALA A 114 -9.17 -7.13 -10.04
CA ALA A 114 -9.04 -5.72 -10.40
C ALA A 114 -7.98 -5.44 -11.48
N TRP A 115 -6.80 -6.07 -11.43
CA TRP A 115 -5.80 -5.86 -12.50
C TRP A 115 -6.34 -6.33 -13.86
N ASN A 116 -6.95 -7.51 -13.93
CA ASN A 116 -7.52 -8.01 -15.19
C ASN A 116 -8.68 -7.13 -15.67
N TYR A 117 -9.46 -6.57 -14.75
CA TYR A 117 -10.50 -5.58 -15.08
C TYR A 117 -9.89 -4.31 -15.71
N TYR A 118 -8.96 -3.64 -15.03
CA TYR A 118 -8.32 -2.42 -15.55
C TYR A 118 -7.43 -2.69 -16.78
N ALA A 119 -6.96 -3.91 -16.97
CA ALA A 119 -6.26 -4.34 -18.18
C ALA A 119 -7.21 -4.59 -19.36
N SER A 120 -8.53 -4.47 -19.15
CA SER A 120 -9.59 -4.82 -20.10
C SER A 120 -9.58 -6.29 -20.53
N ALA A 121 -9.02 -7.17 -19.70
CA ALA A 121 -9.00 -8.62 -19.93
C ALA A 121 -10.26 -9.32 -19.37
N THR A 122 -10.92 -8.72 -18.38
CA THR A 122 -12.17 -9.23 -17.79
C THR A 122 -13.19 -8.11 -17.60
N SER A 123 -14.18 -8.01 -18.51
CA SER A 123 -15.14 -6.89 -18.57
C SER A 123 -16.57 -7.24 -18.11
N ASN A 124 -16.75 -8.31 -17.33
CA ASN A 124 -18.06 -8.69 -16.79
C ASN A 124 -18.28 -8.05 -15.41
N GLN A 125 -19.08 -6.98 -15.34
CA GLN A 125 -19.27 -6.21 -14.12
C GLN A 125 -19.93 -7.01 -13.00
N VAL A 126 -20.92 -7.85 -13.32
CA VAL A 126 -21.58 -8.73 -12.35
C VAL A 126 -20.57 -9.67 -11.71
N ALA A 127 -19.66 -10.25 -12.51
CA ALA A 127 -18.62 -11.14 -12.01
C ALA A 127 -17.60 -10.41 -11.13
N GLN A 128 -17.16 -9.21 -11.52
CA GLN A 128 -16.24 -8.38 -10.72
C GLN A 128 -16.84 -8.05 -9.34
N ALA A 129 -18.09 -7.57 -9.34
CA ALA A 129 -18.80 -7.26 -8.11
C ALA A 129 -19.04 -8.49 -7.24
N ALA A 130 -19.39 -9.64 -7.83
CA ALA A 130 -19.56 -10.90 -7.09
C ALA A 130 -18.26 -11.37 -6.41
N VAL A 131 -17.10 -11.21 -7.05
CA VAL A 131 -15.80 -11.54 -6.44
C VAL A 131 -15.48 -10.62 -5.26
N ALA A 132 -15.74 -9.32 -5.37
CA ALA A 132 -15.58 -8.39 -4.26
C ALA A 132 -16.48 -8.76 -3.07
N MET A 133 -17.77 -9.02 -3.35
CA MET A 133 -18.75 -9.38 -2.32
C MET A 133 -18.47 -10.76 -1.71
N ARG A 134 -17.91 -11.72 -2.46
CA ARG A 134 -17.37 -12.98 -1.90
C ARG A 134 -16.28 -12.72 -0.87
N ASN A 135 -15.35 -11.82 -1.15
CA ASN A 135 -14.26 -11.54 -0.22
C ASN A 135 -14.74 -10.80 1.05
N PHE A 136 -15.68 -9.86 0.93
CA PHE A 136 -16.31 -9.25 2.11
C PHE A 136 -17.12 -10.26 2.93
N SER A 137 -17.83 -11.15 2.24
CA SER A 137 -18.53 -12.27 2.88
C SER A 137 -17.57 -13.19 3.64
N ALA A 138 -16.42 -13.54 3.06
CA ALA A 138 -15.41 -14.37 3.72
C ALA A 138 -14.80 -13.68 4.96
N ALA A 139 -14.55 -12.37 4.90
CA ALA A 139 -14.12 -11.60 6.06
C ALA A 139 -15.19 -11.66 7.17
N TYR A 140 -16.44 -11.34 6.83
CA TYR A 140 -17.56 -11.37 7.77
C TYR A 140 -17.78 -12.76 8.42
N GLU A 141 -17.77 -13.84 7.63
CA GLU A 141 -17.95 -15.20 8.13
C GLU A 141 -16.82 -15.65 9.06
N SER A 142 -15.61 -15.10 8.89
CA SER A 142 -14.49 -15.35 9.80
C SER A 142 -14.56 -14.55 11.10
N GLY A 143 -15.46 -13.56 11.18
CA GLY A 143 -15.56 -12.59 12.28
C GLY A 143 -14.75 -11.31 12.06
N TYR A 144 -13.74 -11.32 11.19
CA TYR A 144 -12.77 -10.23 11.03
C TYR A 144 -13.20 -9.16 10.02
N PHE A 145 -12.66 -7.93 10.15
CA PHE A 145 -12.97 -6.79 9.28
C PHE A 145 -11.96 -6.65 8.13
N PRO A 146 -12.38 -6.50 6.86
CA PRO A 146 -11.45 -6.54 5.72
C PRO A 146 -10.44 -5.37 5.69
N LEU A 147 -9.16 -5.71 5.65
CA LEU A 147 -8.03 -4.80 5.43
C LEU A 147 -7.39 -5.08 4.07
N ILE A 148 -7.43 -4.11 3.16
CA ILE A 148 -7.02 -4.29 1.76
C ILE A 148 -5.55 -3.93 1.57
N HIS A 149 -4.74 -4.89 1.10
CA HIS A 149 -3.28 -4.69 0.99
C HIS A 149 -2.82 -4.03 -0.32
N CYS A 150 -3.70 -3.88 -1.30
CA CYS A 150 -3.35 -3.44 -2.65
C CYS A 150 -4.15 -2.22 -3.06
N GLY A 151 -3.46 -1.14 -3.48
CA GLY A 151 -4.11 0.07 -4.01
C GLY A 151 -5.03 -0.23 -5.19
N THR A 152 -4.66 -1.17 -6.06
CA THR A 152 -5.50 -1.63 -7.17
C THR A 152 -6.81 -2.29 -6.70
N SER A 153 -6.74 -3.18 -5.70
CA SER A 153 -7.94 -3.82 -5.13
C SER A 153 -8.82 -2.82 -4.39
N PHE A 154 -8.19 -1.90 -3.66
CA PHE A 154 -8.88 -0.85 -2.91
C PHE A 154 -9.69 0.07 -3.83
N GLY A 155 -9.08 0.56 -4.91
CA GLY A 155 -9.77 1.37 -5.92
C GLY A 155 -10.96 0.63 -6.53
N HIS A 156 -10.74 -0.61 -6.96
CA HIS A 156 -11.79 -1.43 -7.57
C HIS A 156 -12.95 -1.72 -6.62
N TYR A 157 -12.68 -2.02 -5.35
CA TYR A 157 -13.74 -2.29 -4.38
C TYR A 157 -14.58 -1.06 -4.06
N LYS A 158 -13.99 0.13 -4.15
CA LYS A 158 -14.76 1.38 -4.05
C LYS A 158 -15.63 1.65 -5.26
N GLU A 159 -15.14 1.37 -6.47
CA GLU A 159 -15.96 1.44 -7.69
C GLU A 159 -17.13 0.45 -7.61
N VAL A 160 -16.87 -0.81 -7.23
CA VAL A 160 -17.92 -1.83 -7.02
C VAL A 160 -18.94 -1.36 -5.98
N ARG A 161 -18.49 -0.79 -4.85
CA ARG A 161 -19.39 -0.22 -3.85
C ARG A 161 -20.28 0.87 -4.45
N HIS A 162 -19.68 1.81 -5.17
CA HIS A 162 -20.41 2.90 -5.84
C HIS A 162 -21.46 2.36 -6.80
N GLU A 163 -21.11 1.42 -7.67
CA GLU A 163 -22.04 0.80 -8.60
C GLU A 163 -23.18 0.04 -7.91
N LEU A 164 -22.86 -0.75 -6.87
CA LEU A 164 -23.88 -1.53 -6.16
C LEU A 164 -24.85 -0.67 -5.35
N VAL A 165 -24.44 0.53 -4.91
CA VAL A 165 -25.35 1.50 -4.30
C VAL A 165 -26.34 2.01 -5.34
N HIS A 166 -25.86 2.41 -6.53
CA HIS A 166 -26.64 3.10 -7.55
C HIS A 166 -27.46 2.19 -8.48
N ASP A 167 -26.97 0.99 -8.76
CA ASP A 167 -27.59 0.05 -9.69
C ASP A 167 -28.21 -1.13 -8.95
N ALA A 168 -29.50 -1.00 -8.62
CA ALA A 168 -30.27 -2.07 -8.01
C ALA A 168 -30.36 -3.34 -8.88
N ASN A 169 -30.28 -3.22 -10.21
CA ASN A 169 -30.31 -4.38 -11.10
C ASN A 169 -29.00 -5.15 -11.08
N LEU A 170 -27.86 -4.46 -11.08
CA LEU A 170 -26.56 -5.06 -10.82
C LEU A 170 -26.54 -5.72 -9.43
N ARG A 171 -26.98 -5.00 -8.40
CA ARG A 171 -27.04 -5.52 -7.02
C ARG A 171 -27.86 -6.80 -6.90
N ARG A 172 -29.04 -6.89 -7.55
CA ARG A 172 -29.85 -8.12 -7.59
C ARG A 172 -29.14 -9.29 -8.28
N GLN A 173 -28.46 -9.05 -9.41
CA GLN A 173 -27.72 -10.09 -10.12
C GLN A 173 -26.57 -10.64 -9.26
N VAL A 174 -25.85 -9.75 -8.56
CA VAL A 174 -24.77 -10.15 -7.65
C VAL A 174 -25.31 -10.91 -6.45
N ARG A 175 -26.42 -10.46 -5.84
CA ARG A 175 -27.09 -11.19 -4.75
C ARG A 175 -27.46 -12.62 -5.17
N ALA A 176 -28.05 -12.80 -6.35
CA ALA A 176 -28.42 -14.14 -6.83
C ALA A 176 -27.21 -15.08 -6.96
N ILE A 177 -26.02 -14.55 -7.30
CA ILE A 177 -24.78 -15.33 -7.30
C ILE A 177 -24.37 -15.70 -5.87
N MET A 178 -24.44 -14.75 -4.93
CA MET A 178 -24.08 -14.96 -3.53
C MET A 178 -25.01 -15.97 -2.84
N ASP A 179 -26.31 -15.89 -3.11
CA ASP A 179 -27.32 -16.86 -2.64
C ASP A 179 -27.00 -18.27 -3.15
N LYS A 180 -26.62 -18.41 -4.43
CA LYS A 180 -26.19 -19.68 -5.02
C LYS A 180 -24.91 -20.22 -4.38
N LEU A 181 -24.01 -19.35 -3.95
CA LEU A 181 -22.80 -19.71 -3.20
C LEU A 181 -23.10 -20.03 -1.72
N GLY A 182 -24.32 -19.79 -1.23
CA GLY A 182 -24.71 -19.96 0.17
C GLY A 182 -24.00 -18.98 1.11
N ARG A 183 -23.66 -17.77 0.62
CA ARG A 183 -22.83 -16.79 1.33
C ARG A 183 -23.60 -15.51 1.64
N PRO A 184 -23.39 -14.90 2.82
CA PRO A 184 -24.05 -13.65 3.17
C PRO A 184 -23.61 -12.52 2.24
N PHE A 185 -24.55 -11.65 1.88
CA PHE A 185 -24.29 -10.47 1.06
C PHE A 185 -23.96 -9.29 1.97
N VAL A 186 -22.66 -8.99 2.11
CA VAL A 186 -22.12 -8.08 3.14
C VAL A 186 -21.38 -6.91 2.50
N MET A 187 -21.67 -5.69 2.96
CA MET A 187 -20.93 -4.48 2.65
C MET A 187 -20.26 -3.94 3.93
N PRO A 188 -18.93 -3.80 3.97
CA PRO A 188 -18.27 -3.13 5.10
C PRO A 188 -18.72 -1.67 5.24
N GLU A 189 -18.73 -1.10 6.45
CA GLU A 189 -18.94 0.35 6.67
C GLU A 189 -17.86 1.14 5.93
N GLU A 190 -16.60 0.73 6.11
CA GLU A 190 -15.42 1.32 5.49
C GLU A 190 -14.68 0.32 4.60
N ILE A 191 -14.12 0.77 3.48
CA ILE A 191 -13.05 0.02 2.79
C ILE A 191 -11.74 0.65 3.23
N VAL A 192 -10.92 -0.13 3.92
CA VAL A 192 -9.68 0.35 4.54
C VAL A 192 -8.48 -0.24 3.81
N HIS A 193 -7.55 0.62 3.41
CA HIS A 193 -6.27 0.20 2.84
C HIS A 193 -5.23 0.02 3.95
N TYR A 194 -4.32 -0.94 3.83
CA TYR A 194 -3.30 -1.18 4.86
C TYR A 194 -2.41 0.04 5.13
N SER A 195 -2.19 0.92 4.14
CA SER A 195 -1.44 2.17 4.36
C SER A 195 -2.16 3.15 5.29
N GLU A 196 -3.49 3.07 5.35
CA GLU A 196 -4.30 3.83 6.31
C GLU A 196 -4.16 3.24 7.71
N TRP A 197 -4.08 1.91 7.83
CA TRP A 197 -3.73 1.23 9.08
C TRP A 197 -2.31 1.57 9.54
N MET A 198 -1.32 1.55 8.64
CA MET A 198 0.06 1.99 8.92
C MET A 198 0.08 3.43 9.43
N TYR A 199 -0.73 4.31 8.82
CA TYR A 199 -0.90 5.68 9.30
C TYR A 199 -1.48 5.69 10.71
N ALA A 200 -2.54 4.93 11.00
CA ALA A 200 -3.16 4.86 12.33
C ALA A 200 -2.18 4.44 13.43
N VAL A 201 -1.31 3.45 13.17
CA VAL A 201 -0.38 2.90 14.17
C VAL A 201 1.00 3.59 14.22
N ARG A 202 1.22 4.62 13.39
CA ARG A 202 2.53 5.26 13.20
C ARG A 202 3.19 5.76 14.50
N ASP A 203 2.40 6.29 15.43
CA ASP A 203 2.89 6.82 16.70
C ASP A 203 3.37 5.70 17.63
N GLU A 204 2.73 4.53 17.59
CA GLU A 204 3.19 3.35 18.32
C GLU A 204 4.47 2.77 17.72
N LEU A 205 4.60 2.80 16.39
CA LEU A 205 5.80 2.37 15.70
C LEU A 205 6.97 3.29 16.00
N LYS A 206 6.75 4.62 16.07
CA LYS A 206 7.77 5.60 16.47
C LYS A 206 8.45 5.24 17.79
N ASN A 207 7.67 4.79 18.78
CA ASN A 207 8.18 4.40 20.09
C ASN A 207 9.01 3.10 20.08
N ARG A 208 9.05 2.39 18.95
CA ARG A 208 9.77 1.12 18.74
C ARG A 208 10.88 1.22 17.70
N VAL A 209 11.13 2.41 17.14
CA VAL A 209 12.21 2.62 16.16
C VAL A 209 13.55 2.23 16.79
N GLN A 210 14.30 1.37 16.09
CA GLN A 210 15.60 0.85 16.55
C GLN A 210 16.79 1.50 15.85
N TYR A 211 16.55 2.14 14.69
CA TYR A 211 17.59 2.72 13.85
C TYR A 211 17.36 4.24 13.70
N ASP A 212 18.42 5.03 13.76
CA ASP A 212 18.33 6.46 13.47
C ASP A 212 18.10 6.67 11.97
N LEU A 213 16.93 7.21 11.62
CA LEU A 213 16.54 7.47 10.24
C LEU A 213 16.73 8.94 9.83
N SER A 214 17.27 9.78 10.71
CA SER A 214 17.40 11.23 10.47
C SER A 214 18.27 11.58 9.25
N ASN A 215 19.15 10.66 8.85
CA ASN A 215 20.01 10.76 7.67
C ASN A 215 19.40 10.10 6.41
N ILE A 216 18.25 9.43 6.52
CA ILE A 216 17.56 8.78 5.41
C ILE A 216 16.65 9.79 4.72
N THR A 217 16.76 9.84 3.40
CA THR A 217 15.87 10.61 2.52
C THR A 217 15.07 9.66 1.65
N ALA A 218 13.75 9.65 1.83
CA ALA A 218 12.82 8.91 1.01
C ALA A 218 12.11 9.83 0.01
N THR A 219 11.72 9.31 -1.14
CA THR A 219 10.62 9.87 -1.93
C THR A 219 9.39 8.97 -1.83
N VAL A 220 8.21 9.57 -1.92
CA VAL A 220 6.94 8.84 -1.86
C VAL A 220 6.31 8.80 -3.25
N HIS A 221 5.97 7.60 -3.70
CA HIS A 221 5.11 7.37 -4.85
C HIS A 221 3.73 6.86 -4.40
N PRO A 222 2.72 7.73 -4.28
CA PRO A 222 1.37 7.29 -3.93
C PRO A 222 0.74 6.52 -5.10
N ALA A 223 0.10 5.40 -4.80
CA ALA A 223 -0.63 4.63 -5.80
C ALA A 223 -1.81 5.44 -6.32
N CYS A 224 -1.95 5.52 -7.65
CA CYS A 224 -3.05 6.24 -8.26
C CYS A 224 -4.44 5.70 -7.85
N HIS A 225 -4.58 4.38 -7.67
CA HIS A 225 -5.85 3.74 -7.32
C HIS A 225 -6.20 3.84 -5.84
N TYR A 226 -5.27 4.32 -5.01
CA TYR A 226 -5.56 4.64 -3.62
C TYR A 226 -6.25 6.00 -3.48
N TYR A 227 -5.77 7.05 -4.15
CA TYR A 227 -6.28 8.42 -3.91
C TYR A 227 -6.90 9.12 -5.12
N LYS A 228 -6.58 8.75 -6.37
CA LYS A 228 -7.12 9.49 -7.53
C LYS A 228 -8.53 9.07 -7.91
N LEU A 229 -8.89 7.80 -7.67
CA LEU A 229 -10.23 7.29 -7.97
C LEU A 229 -11.27 7.77 -6.96
N GLN A 230 -10.89 7.89 -5.68
CA GLN A 230 -11.76 8.41 -4.62
C GLN A 230 -10.95 9.34 -3.73
N THR A 231 -10.83 10.60 -4.13
CA THR A 231 -9.96 11.58 -3.47
C THR A 231 -10.46 11.94 -2.08
N GLY A 232 -11.77 12.01 -1.89
CA GLY A 232 -12.40 12.40 -0.63
C GLY A 232 -12.29 11.39 0.50
N ASP A 233 -11.92 10.14 0.20
CA ASP A 233 -11.84 9.06 1.19
C ASP A 233 -10.39 8.68 1.56
N ALA A 234 -9.40 9.12 0.80
CA ALA A 234 -7.99 8.92 1.17
C ALA A 234 -7.59 9.84 2.33
N ILE A 235 -6.53 9.46 3.06
CA ILE A 235 -5.99 10.28 4.16
C ILE A 235 -5.30 11.54 3.64
N TYR A 236 -5.67 12.69 4.19
CA TYR A 236 -5.05 13.99 3.96
C TYR A 236 -4.88 14.71 5.31
N ASP A 237 -3.63 15.03 5.64
CA ASP A 237 -3.28 15.72 6.88
C ASP A 237 -2.85 17.16 6.57
N PRO A 238 -3.42 18.20 7.23
CA PRO A 238 -3.05 19.59 6.98
C PRO A 238 -1.59 19.90 7.31
N GLU A 239 -0.99 19.21 8.27
CA GLU A 239 0.42 19.39 8.64
C GLU A 239 1.36 18.77 7.60
N ILE A 240 0.85 17.88 6.76
CA ILE A 240 1.61 17.18 5.71
C ILE A 240 1.20 17.72 4.34
N TYR A 241 2.14 18.37 3.65
CA TYR A 241 1.89 19.01 2.36
C TYR A 241 0.76 20.06 2.35
N GLY A 242 0.40 20.63 3.50
CA GLY A 242 -0.70 21.60 3.60
C GLY A 242 -2.06 21.02 3.23
N GLY A 243 -2.25 19.69 3.36
CA GLY A 243 -3.48 19.00 2.97
C GLY A 243 -3.72 18.91 1.45
N GLN A 244 -2.72 19.21 0.61
CA GLN A 244 -2.85 19.20 -0.86
C GLN A 244 -2.56 17.84 -1.50
N ARG A 245 -1.87 16.96 -0.78
CA ARG A 245 -1.46 15.62 -1.22
C ARG A 245 -1.84 14.61 -0.16
N THR A 246 -2.09 13.37 -0.59
CA THR A 246 -2.40 12.31 0.36
C THR A 246 -1.22 12.06 1.31
N ALA A 247 -1.55 11.86 2.58
CA ALA A 247 -0.57 11.82 3.67
C ALA A 247 -0.29 10.41 4.21
N ALA A 248 -0.99 9.37 3.74
CA ALA A 248 -0.91 8.02 4.33
C ALA A 248 0.54 7.49 4.44
N VAL A 249 1.32 7.54 3.35
CA VAL A 249 2.71 7.07 3.36
C VAL A 249 3.65 8.10 3.99
N THR A 250 3.56 9.35 3.56
CA THR A 250 4.44 10.43 4.02
C THR A 250 4.38 10.62 5.54
N GLY A 251 3.19 10.53 6.14
CA GLY A 251 3.02 10.66 7.58
C GLY A 251 3.68 9.55 8.36
N VAL A 252 3.63 8.30 7.87
CA VAL A 252 4.39 7.20 8.48
C VAL A 252 5.89 7.49 8.43
N VAL A 253 6.41 7.82 7.25
CA VAL A 253 7.86 8.02 7.04
C VAL A 253 8.40 9.17 7.89
N GLN A 254 7.70 10.31 7.93
CA GLN A 254 8.09 11.44 8.78
C GLN A 254 7.99 11.11 10.26
N THR A 255 6.96 10.37 10.67
CA THR A 255 6.76 9.99 12.09
C THR A 255 7.87 9.04 12.58
N LEU A 256 8.37 8.16 11.72
CA LEU A 256 9.51 7.29 12.01
C LEU A 256 10.85 8.04 12.04
N GLY A 257 10.89 9.32 11.65
CA GLY A 257 12.08 10.18 11.73
C GLY A 257 12.88 10.32 10.43
N ALA A 258 12.43 9.75 9.32
CA ALA A 258 13.07 9.91 8.02
C ALA A 258 12.64 11.19 7.29
N ASN A 259 13.49 11.70 6.41
CA ASN A 259 13.17 12.84 5.56
C ASN A 259 12.34 12.40 4.35
N VAL A 260 11.35 13.22 3.96
CA VAL A 260 10.62 13.03 2.70
C VAL A 260 10.93 14.17 1.74
N ALA A 261 11.59 13.84 0.64
CA ALA A 261 11.91 14.78 -0.44
C ALA A 261 10.77 14.86 -1.45
N ASP A 262 10.62 16.04 -2.06
CA ASP A 262 9.67 16.27 -3.16
C ASP A 262 10.34 16.10 -4.53
N TYR A 263 9.53 15.88 -5.57
CA TYR A 263 9.96 15.79 -6.96
C TYR A 263 8.81 16.17 -7.91
N SER A 264 9.15 16.71 -9.08
CA SER A 264 8.25 17.38 -10.02
C SER A 264 7.18 16.47 -10.60
N SER A 265 7.50 15.18 -10.80
CA SER A 265 6.59 14.19 -11.37
C SER A 265 5.79 13.43 -10.30
N TRP A 266 5.61 13.96 -9.08
CA TRP A 266 4.94 13.27 -7.96
C TRP A 266 3.59 12.67 -8.35
N TYR A 267 2.77 13.44 -9.07
CA TYR A 267 1.44 13.03 -9.52
C TYR A 267 1.46 12.05 -10.69
N ASP A 268 2.58 11.80 -11.36
CA ASP A 268 2.63 10.89 -12.49
C ASP A 268 2.46 9.43 -12.04
N CYS A 269 1.84 8.62 -12.91
CA CYS A 269 1.69 7.17 -12.74
C CYS A 269 3.06 6.47 -12.61
N CYS A 270 3.13 5.31 -11.95
CA CYS A 270 4.34 4.47 -11.92
C CYS A 270 4.73 3.88 -13.28
N GLY A 271 3.81 3.91 -14.26
CA GLY A 271 4.00 3.30 -15.57
C GLY A 271 3.39 1.91 -15.74
N PHE A 272 2.94 1.23 -14.66
CA PHE A 272 2.34 -0.11 -14.73
C PHE A 272 1.23 -0.20 -15.80
N GLY A 273 0.34 0.79 -15.82
CA GLY A 273 -0.62 1.01 -16.90
C GLY A 273 -1.61 -0.13 -17.15
N PHE A 274 -1.69 -1.13 -16.26
CA PHE A 274 -2.50 -2.37 -16.27
C PHE A 274 -2.51 -3.15 -17.59
N ARG A 275 -3.08 -2.58 -18.65
CA ARG A 275 -3.02 -3.10 -20.01
C ARG A 275 -1.62 -2.93 -20.60
N HIS A 276 -0.96 -1.78 -20.38
CA HIS A 276 0.35 -1.49 -20.99
C HIS A 276 1.42 -2.50 -20.57
N ILE A 277 1.46 -2.94 -19.31
CA ILE A 277 2.40 -3.97 -18.89
C ILE A 277 2.19 -5.32 -19.62
N LEU A 278 0.98 -5.60 -20.11
CA LEU A 278 0.69 -6.82 -20.86
C LEU A 278 1.05 -6.70 -22.35
N VAL A 279 0.74 -5.56 -22.97
CA VAL A 279 0.84 -5.40 -24.45
C VAL A 279 2.02 -4.53 -24.92
N GLN A 280 2.60 -3.71 -24.04
CA GLN A 280 3.65 -2.72 -24.33
C GLN A 280 4.63 -2.61 -23.15
N ARG A 281 5.32 -3.71 -22.83
CA ARG A 281 6.25 -3.80 -21.69
C ARG A 281 7.35 -2.74 -21.71
N ASP A 282 7.86 -2.40 -22.88
CA ASP A 282 8.94 -1.42 -23.01
C ASP A 282 8.47 0.01 -22.74
N PHE A 283 7.21 0.33 -23.07
CA PHE A 283 6.59 1.59 -22.64
C PHE A 283 6.51 1.66 -21.12
N THR A 284 6.02 0.59 -20.49
CA THR A 284 5.91 0.51 -19.01
C THR A 284 7.27 0.73 -18.34
N ARG A 285 8.29 0.02 -18.82
CA ARG A 285 9.66 0.12 -18.29
C ARG A 285 10.23 1.52 -18.47
N SER A 286 10.12 2.07 -19.68
CA SER A 286 10.63 3.41 -20.00
C SER A 286 9.90 4.49 -19.20
N PHE A 287 8.58 4.37 -19.01
CA PHE A 287 7.85 5.33 -18.20
C PHE A 287 8.28 5.27 -16.73
N ALA A 288 8.36 4.06 -16.17
CA ALA A 288 8.81 3.85 -14.79
C ALA A 288 10.20 4.43 -14.54
N THR A 289 11.15 4.26 -15.46
CA THR A 289 12.51 4.75 -15.28
C THR A 289 12.64 6.24 -15.63
N LEU A 290 12.25 6.64 -16.83
CA LEU A 290 12.46 8.00 -17.34
C LEU A 290 11.62 9.08 -16.64
N ARG A 291 10.35 8.78 -16.33
CA ARG A 291 9.43 9.77 -15.72
C ARG A 291 9.42 9.73 -14.21
N LYS A 292 9.81 8.62 -13.58
CA LYS A 292 9.81 8.48 -12.12
C LYS A 292 11.22 8.36 -11.56
N ILE A 293 11.89 7.23 -11.77
CA ILE A 293 13.17 6.95 -11.08
C ILE A 293 14.24 8.00 -11.39
N GLU A 294 14.48 8.32 -12.65
CA GLU A 294 15.51 9.29 -13.05
C GLU A 294 15.19 10.70 -12.55
N VAL A 295 13.91 11.09 -12.58
CA VAL A 295 13.46 12.37 -12.04
C VAL A 295 13.67 12.43 -10.53
N MET A 296 13.27 11.39 -9.79
CA MET A 296 13.52 11.30 -8.35
C MET A 296 15.02 11.37 -8.04
N LYS A 297 15.87 10.65 -8.78
CA LYS A 297 17.31 10.68 -8.58
C LYS A 297 17.92 12.04 -8.93
N ALA A 298 17.47 12.69 -9.99
CA ALA A 298 17.98 13.99 -10.41
C ALA A 298 17.59 15.13 -9.45
N GLU A 299 16.36 15.12 -8.94
CA GLU A 299 15.83 16.24 -8.16
C GLU A 299 15.99 16.05 -6.64
N ALA A 300 15.95 14.81 -6.16
CA ALA A 300 15.96 14.48 -4.73
C ALA A 300 17.10 13.54 -4.32
N ASN A 301 17.64 12.76 -5.27
CA ASN A 301 18.61 11.68 -5.03
C ASN A 301 18.33 10.86 -3.76
N PRO A 302 17.14 10.23 -3.64
CA PRO A 302 16.73 9.58 -2.40
C PRO A 302 17.47 8.26 -2.17
N ASP A 303 17.55 7.86 -0.89
CA ASP A 303 18.05 6.55 -0.47
C ASP A 303 17.03 5.43 -0.72
N VAL A 304 15.74 5.78 -0.79
CA VAL A 304 14.65 4.83 -1.04
C VAL A 304 13.43 5.51 -1.65
N VAL A 305 12.73 4.80 -2.52
CA VAL A 305 11.38 5.16 -2.99
C VAL A 305 10.36 4.28 -2.27
N LEU A 306 9.39 4.91 -1.63
CA LEU A 306 8.33 4.21 -0.89
C LEU A 306 7.01 4.33 -1.61
N THR A 307 6.31 3.22 -1.75
CA THR A 307 4.97 3.17 -2.34
C THR A 307 4.08 2.21 -1.57
N HIS A 308 2.81 2.12 -1.95
CA HIS A 308 1.81 1.34 -1.23
C HIS A 308 0.85 0.58 -2.15
N ASP A 309 1.34 0.20 -3.32
CA ASP A 309 0.64 -0.71 -4.22
C ASP A 309 1.65 -1.64 -4.86
N THR A 310 1.26 -2.91 -4.97
CA THR A 310 2.15 -3.94 -5.48
C THR A 310 2.58 -3.71 -6.92
N GLY A 311 1.67 -3.23 -7.78
CA GLY A 311 1.97 -2.90 -9.16
C GLY A 311 2.98 -1.76 -9.24
N CYS A 312 2.87 -0.78 -8.35
CA CYS A 312 3.83 0.31 -8.21
C CYS A 312 5.21 -0.18 -7.77
N VAL A 313 5.32 -0.98 -6.69
CA VAL A 313 6.62 -1.53 -6.24
C VAL A 313 7.24 -2.33 -7.38
N THR A 314 6.49 -3.27 -7.96
CA THR A 314 6.98 -4.16 -9.03
C THR A 314 7.47 -3.37 -10.24
N SER A 315 6.69 -2.39 -10.70
CA SER A 315 7.05 -1.61 -11.89
C SER A 315 8.30 -0.78 -11.67
N LEU A 316 8.38 -0.08 -10.53
CA LEU A 316 9.47 0.83 -10.23
C LEU A 316 10.75 0.10 -9.83
N ASP A 317 10.68 -1.05 -9.14
CA ASP A 317 11.84 -1.89 -8.82
C ASP A 317 12.33 -2.65 -10.07
N LYS A 318 11.48 -3.48 -10.68
CA LYS A 318 11.89 -4.41 -11.75
C LYS A 318 12.29 -3.72 -13.06
N SER A 319 11.73 -2.55 -13.35
CA SER A 319 12.06 -1.84 -14.59
C SER A 319 13.45 -1.22 -14.60
N GLN A 320 14.05 -0.99 -13.42
CA GLN A 320 15.37 -0.37 -13.32
C GLN A 320 16.47 -1.25 -13.91
N PHE A 321 16.32 -2.58 -13.90
CA PHE A 321 17.31 -3.50 -14.48
C PHE A 321 17.62 -3.19 -15.95
N ALA A 322 16.59 -2.94 -16.76
CA ALA A 322 16.79 -2.63 -18.17
C ALA A 322 17.49 -1.28 -18.37
N ALA A 323 17.13 -0.26 -17.58
CA ALA A 323 17.77 1.05 -17.64
C ALA A 323 19.22 1.02 -17.13
N GLN A 324 19.50 0.19 -16.11
CA GLN A 324 20.84 -0.01 -15.57
C GLN A 324 21.78 -0.62 -16.61
N ALA A 325 21.28 -1.57 -17.42
CA ALA A 325 22.04 -2.16 -18.52
C ALA A 325 22.39 -1.17 -19.65
N HIS A 326 21.79 0.03 -19.63
CA HIS A 326 22.05 1.14 -20.55
C HIS A 326 22.71 2.33 -19.85
N ASP A 327 23.36 2.11 -18.70
CA ASP A 327 24.11 3.12 -17.93
C ASP A 327 23.29 4.37 -17.57
N ARG A 328 21.98 4.21 -17.40
CA ARG A 328 21.09 5.32 -17.05
C ARG A 328 21.16 5.61 -15.55
N ASN A 329 20.74 6.82 -15.17
CA ASN A 329 20.72 7.25 -13.76
C ASN A 329 19.57 6.57 -12.98
N VAL A 330 19.73 5.29 -12.69
CA VAL A 330 18.81 4.46 -11.89
C VAL A 330 19.57 3.79 -10.74
N GLY A 331 18.99 2.78 -10.09
CA GLY A 331 19.61 2.08 -8.95
C GLY A 331 19.18 2.65 -7.61
N VAL A 332 17.95 3.16 -7.50
CA VAL A 332 17.35 3.54 -6.21
C VAL A 332 16.45 2.39 -5.71
N PRO A 333 16.62 1.93 -4.46
CA PRO A 333 15.76 0.89 -3.91
C PRO A 333 14.29 1.33 -3.86
N VAL A 334 13.35 0.42 -4.15
CA VAL A 334 11.91 0.69 -4.15
C VAL A 334 11.16 -0.37 -3.36
N MET A 335 10.52 0.01 -2.26
CA MET A 335 9.79 -0.94 -1.40
C MET A 335 8.44 -0.39 -0.93
N SER A 336 7.66 -1.24 -0.29
CA SER A 336 6.49 -0.76 0.45
C SER A 336 6.91 0.02 1.70
N GLU A 337 6.12 0.99 2.11
CA GLU A 337 6.27 1.66 3.40
C GLU A 337 6.17 0.70 4.58
N SER A 338 5.41 -0.39 4.45
CA SER A 338 5.35 -1.44 5.48
C SER A 338 6.69 -2.17 5.67
N GLN A 339 7.42 -2.46 4.59
CA GLN A 339 8.77 -3.05 4.67
C GLN A 339 9.75 -2.07 5.31
N PHE A 340 9.71 -0.81 4.89
CA PHE A 340 10.55 0.24 5.47
C PHE A 340 10.30 0.40 6.98
N ALA A 341 9.03 0.49 7.37
CA ALA A 341 8.63 0.61 8.77
C ALA A 341 9.02 -0.62 9.60
N ALA A 342 8.84 -1.83 9.06
CA ALA A 342 9.25 -3.07 9.73
C ALA A 342 10.76 -3.07 9.99
N ILE A 343 11.59 -2.75 8.99
CA ILE A 343 13.04 -2.65 9.16
C ILE A 343 13.38 -1.57 10.19
N ALA A 344 12.76 -0.39 10.10
CA ALA A 344 13.00 0.72 11.04
C ALA A 344 12.79 0.35 12.51
N VAL A 345 11.85 -0.56 12.81
CA VAL A 345 11.54 -1.01 14.18
C VAL A 345 12.17 -2.37 14.53
N GLY A 346 13.12 -2.86 13.73
CA GLY A 346 13.96 -4.01 14.08
C GLY A 346 13.74 -5.29 13.27
N ALA A 347 12.83 -5.31 12.30
CA ALA A 347 12.58 -6.53 11.52
C ALA A 347 13.81 -6.91 10.68
N HIS A 348 14.13 -8.20 10.65
CA HIS A 348 15.27 -8.69 9.88
C HIS A 348 15.05 -8.50 8.36
N PRO A 349 15.99 -7.86 7.63
CA PRO A 349 15.78 -7.42 6.25
C PRO A 349 15.53 -8.57 5.25
N PHE A 350 16.05 -9.76 5.53
CA PHE A 350 15.91 -10.93 4.64
C PHE A 350 14.90 -11.97 5.12
N ARG A 351 14.59 -12.02 6.42
CA ARG A 351 13.63 -12.98 6.99
C ARG A 351 12.20 -12.43 6.93
N VAL A 352 12.05 -11.15 7.30
CA VAL A 352 10.74 -10.48 7.36
C VAL A 352 10.51 -9.62 6.13
N ALA A 353 11.37 -8.64 5.86
CA ALA A 353 11.18 -7.72 4.74
C ALA A 353 11.53 -8.34 3.37
N GLN A 354 12.18 -9.50 3.38
CA GLN A 354 12.57 -10.33 2.24
C GLN A 354 13.12 -9.53 1.05
N LEU A 355 14.07 -8.63 1.33
CA LEU A 355 14.61 -7.71 0.31
C LEU A 355 15.29 -8.42 -0.88
N HIS A 356 15.66 -9.70 -0.74
CA HIS A 356 16.23 -10.51 -1.82
C HIS A 356 15.24 -10.81 -2.97
N TRP A 357 13.94 -10.55 -2.80
CA TRP A 357 12.95 -10.61 -3.88
C TRP A 357 12.93 -9.36 -4.76
N HIS A 358 13.58 -8.29 -4.33
CA HIS A 358 13.69 -7.05 -5.10
C HIS A 358 14.88 -7.12 -6.07
N SER A 359 14.87 -6.28 -7.11
CA SER A 359 15.86 -6.29 -8.18
C SER A 359 16.95 -5.23 -8.02
N VAL A 360 16.67 -4.13 -7.33
CA VAL A 360 17.67 -3.10 -7.05
C VAL A 360 18.50 -3.47 -5.81
N ASP A 361 19.70 -2.91 -5.68
CA ASP A 361 20.55 -3.14 -4.52
C ASP A 361 20.08 -2.32 -3.30
N TYR A 362 19.69 -2.99 -2.21
CA TYR A 362 19.24 -2.38 -0.96
C TYR A 362 20.36 -2.22 0.07
N ARG A 363 21.54 -2.79 -0.18
CA ARG A 363 22.66 -2.78 0.79
C ARG A 363 23.10 -1.36 1.16
N PRO A 364 23.17 -0.38 0.23
CA PRO A 364 23.51 1.00 0.61
C PRO A 364 22.51 1.61 1.61
N LEU A 365 21.22 1.33 1.43
CA LEU A 365 20.17 1.78 2.35
C LEU A 365 20.35 1.13 3.73
N LEU A 366 20.54 -0.20 3.78
CA LEU A 366 20.74 -0.93 5.04
C LEU A 366 21.98 -0.40 5.80
N SER A 367 23.11 -0.25 5.12
CA SER A 367 24.33 0.31 5.72
C SER A 367 24.11 1.73 6.24
N LYS A 368 23.34 2.56 5.51
CA LYS A 368 23.03 3.94 5.93
C LYS A 368 22.11 3.99 7.15
N MET A 369 21.23 3.00 7.31
CA MET A 369 20.41 2.79 8.52
C MET A 369 21.23 2.21 9.69
N GLY A 370 22.50 1.84 9.49
CA GLY A 370 23.34 1.21 10.50
C GLY A 370 23.21 -0.31 10.59
N ILE A 371 22.61 -0.96 9.59
CA ILE A 371 22.45 -2.41 9.50
C ILE A 371 23.59 -2.98 8.65
N ASP A 372 24.29 -4.01 9.14
CA ASP A 372 25.29 -4.74 8.35
C ASP A 372 24.60 -5.71 7.38
N PRO A 373 24.59 -5.42 6.07
CA PRO A 373 23.88 -6.26 5.11
C PRO A 373 24.52 -7.64 4.91
N GLU A 374 25.84 -7.74 5.02
CA GLU A 374 26.56 -9.01 4.80
C GLU A 374 26.35 -9.95 5.99
N LYS A 375 26.37 -9.40 7.21
CA LYS A 375 26.01 -10.16 8.41
C LYS A 375 24.56 -10.64 8.36
N ALA A 376 23.61 -9.75 8.07
CA ALA A 376 22.20 -10.13 7.98
C ALA A 376 21.94 -11.17 6.86
N TRP A 377 22.69 -11.09 5.75
CA TRP A 377 22.62 -12.07 4.69
C TRP A 377 23.17 -13.44 5.14
N ALA A 378 24.31 -13.46 5.82
CA ALA A 378 24.90 -14.68 6.36
C ALA A 378 23.99 -15.37 7.38
N GLU A 379 23.33 -14.60 8.26
CA GLU A 379 22.32 -15.12 9.19
C GLU A 379 21.17 -15.82 8.45
N PHE A 380 20.64 -15.19 7.40
CA PHE A 380 19.59 -15.78 6.57
C PHE A 380 20.06 -17.05 5.84
N GLN A 381 21.30 -17.06 5.32
CA GLN A 381 21.87 -18.25 4.69
C GLN A 381 22.01 -19.41 5.69
N GLY A 382 22.38 -19.12 6.94
CA GLY A 382 22.41 -20.10 8.03
C GLY A 382 21.06 -20.75 8.29
N ASP A 383 19.96 -19.99 8.21
CA ASP A 383 18.60 -20.55 8.33
C ASP A 383 18.28 -21.49 7.16
N LEU A 384 18.65 -21.10 5.93
CA LEU A 384 18.42 -21.93 4.75
C LEU A 384 19.19 -23.26 4.83
N ASP A 385 20.38 -23.26 5.41
CA ASP A 385 21.18 -24.48 5.58
C ASP A 385 20.62 -25.40 6.68
N GLN A 386 20.03 -24.82 7.74
CA GLN A 386 19.23 -25.59 8.71
C GLN A 386 18.00 -26.23 8.05
N ILE A 387 17.34 -25.51 7.13
CA ILE A 387 16.20 -26.06 6.39
C ILE A 387 16.64 -27.20 5.47
N LYS A 388 17.69 -27.00 4.67
CA LYS A 388 18.22 -28.04 3.77
C LYS A 388 18.70 -29.28 4.49
N SER A 389 19.27 -29.13 5.69
CA SER A 389 19.75 -30.25 6.51
C SER A 389 18.64 -30.98 7.26
N GLY A 390 17.40 -30.45 7.25
CA GLY A 390 16.26 -31.01 7.97
C GLY A 390 16.25 -30.71 9.47
N GLN A 391 17.14 -29.83 9.96
CA GLN A 391 17.13 -29.36 11.35
C GLN A 391 15.95 -28.40 11.62
N MET A 392 15.48 -27.73 10.57
CA MET A 392 14.30 -26.86 10.58
C MET A 392 13.40 -27.24 9.40
N GLU A 393 12.09 -27.41 9.61
CA GLU A 393 11.19 -27.73 8.49
C GLU A 393 10.90 -26.47 7.63
N PHE A 394 10.57 -25.36 8.31
CA PHE A 394 10.37 -24.04 7.72
C PHE A 394 10.53 -22.97 8.82
N MET A 395 10.76 -21.73 8.39
CA MET A 395 10.84 -20.59 9.30
C MET A 395 9.45 -20.23 9.86
N THR A 396 9.37 -20.02 11.17
CA THR A 396 8.14 -19.61 11.87
C THR A 396 8.28 -18.20 12.43
N TRP A 397 7.17 -17.61 12.90
CA TRP A 397 7.18 -16.29 13.51
C TRP A 397 8.04 -16.19 14.78
N GLU A 398 8.20 -17.29 15.52
CA GLU A 398 9.06 -17.35 16.71
C GLU A 398 10.54 -17.10 16.38
N HIS A 399 10.96 -17.33 15.12
CA HIS A 399 12.33 -17.11 14.69
C HIS A 399 12.63 -15.65 14.32
N VAL A 400 11.61 -14.81 14.21
CA VAL A 400 11.73 -13.47 13.60
C VAL A 400 11.09 -12.35 14.42
N LEU A 401 10.46 -12.64 15.56
CA LEU A 401 9.83 -11.65 16.45
C LEU A 401 10.79 -11.13 17.52
#